data_AF-A0A7J7PIB0-F1
#
_entry.id   AF-A0A7J7PIB0-F1
#
_cell.length_a   1.000
_cell.length_b   1.000
_cell.length_c   1.000
_cell.angle_alpha   90.00
_cell.angle_beta   90.00
_cell.angle_gamma   90.00
#
_symmetry.space_group_name_H-M   'P 1'
#
loop_
_entity.id
_entity.type
_entity.pdbx_description
1 polymer ?
#
loop_
_entity_poly.entity_id
_entity_poly.type
_entity_poly.pdbx_seq_one_letter_code
_entity_poly.pdbx_strand_id
1 'polypeptide(L)'
;MSSLSKARSGVGCSLLLLLLTQTQLLSVATPDEGPAATCPFTYEEHSLGDIRSGAKRPYLFGGIYNQTKRDCINCQRGGLWANFCSFSSKGNAVPFWDNQLCSSQTVDAVIGRVLKQNNHDLLSMTPCELWPYLRGRTTWVIGDSMSKDLFKAIKCFMLEFQDLATYHASSNYTAMHLLDSIPKFGEPRCVHMPQRTRLCQIHAIQGDLFIEGNRTKIGVLPLLQQSMAHFHDIFIVNFGLWHGETKQPEYKQNLHQLGKFYTDTKAKFPNLFWMETPKQHFDSVDGDYKVPWIGKRKGPFTCQPVQGLSMDADGALHADAGNAVAEFVMQGSWRNIMARDILAKKYKLPFIPVYNSSATAWQFHRVNFDGQECSHYCHPSIPQLWVWVLKQTLQRHGMRPVGNWQEVKRRKPGCATVLDRDEGQYGGAKSVDLVLKQQQQFLQKQQEQRLARLRAQQQPQGFLSWLLGLGRRAVPDLQLVPLRTVQLMDGVAVFPADTATDGASSSSSNGPGKTLNPWQMLDKALDGQQRHHHHRRQRQAKSNGNR
;
A
#
# COMPACT_ATOMS: atom_id res chain seq x y z
N MET A 1 -42.34 -80.92 -5.18
CA MET A 1 -42.75 -80.84 -6.60
C MET A 1 -41.93 -79.73 -7.23
N SER A 2 -40.77 -80.07 -7.83
CA SER A 2 -40.56 -80.16 -9.30
C SER A 2 -40.64 -78.78 -9.96
N SER A 3 -39.70 -78.27 -10.77
CA SER A 3 -38.51 -78.84 -11.43
C SER A 3 -37.76 -77.67 -12.12
N LEU A 4 -36.42 -77.78 -12.22
CA LEU A 4 -35.52 -77.50 -13.38
C LEU A 4 -35.99 -76.49 -14.46
N SER A 5 -35.19 -75.67 -15.15
CA SER A 5 -33.74 -75.48 -15.40
C SER A 5 -33.68 -74.22 -16.33
N LYS A 6 -32.62 -73.42 -16.46
CA LYS A 6 -31.46 -73.67 -17.33
C LYS A 6 -30.50 -72.48 -17.24
N ALA A 7 -29.21 -72.80 -17.14
CA ALA A 7 -28.09 -71.88 -17.25
C ALA A 7 -27.86 -71.42 -18.70
N ARG A 8 -27.35 -70.19 -18.86
CA ARG A 8 -26.41 -69.82 -19.92
C ARG A 8 -25.39 -68.83 -19.37
N SER A 9 -24.18 -69.34 -19.19
CA SER A 9 -22.93 -68.63 -18.99
C SER A 9 -22.53 -67.91 -20.28
N GLY A 10 -22.56 -66.57 -20.25
CA GLY A 10 -21.90 -65.73 -21.24
C GLY A 10 -20.59 -65.21 -20.65
N VAL A 11 -19.47 -65.85 -20.99
CA VAL A 11 -18.13 -65.33 -20.73
C VAL A 11 -17.91 -64.15 -21.67
N GLY A 12 -18.21 -62.95 -21.19
CA GLY A 12 -17.89 -61.70 -21.85
C GLY A 12 -16.42 -61.37 -21.63
N CYS A 13 -15.59 -61.74 -22.60
CA CYS A 13 -14.20 -61.33 -22.72
C CYS A 13 -14.15 -59.80 -22.93
N SER A 14 -14.08 -59.03 -21.84
CA SER A 14 -13.82 -57.60 -21.91
C SER A 14 -12.32 -57.40 -22.14
N LEU A 15 -11.98 -57.18 -23.40
CA LEU A 15 -10.67 -56.79 -23.89
C LEU A 15 -10.30 -55.44 -23.25
N LEU A 16 -9.56 -55.49 -22.15
CA LEU A 16 -8.96 -54.33 -21.51
C LEU A 16 -7.81 -53.84 -22.42
N LEU A 17 -8.12 -52.92 -23.33
CA LEU A 17 -7.11 -52.22 -24.14
C LEU A 17 -6.31 -51.30 -23.21
N LEU A 18 -5.22 -51.82 -22.65
CA LEU A 18 -4.15 -51.01 -22.07
C LEU A 18 -3.46 -50.24 -23.20
N LEU A 19 -3.97 -49.04 -23.50
CA LEU A 19 -3.22 -48.02 -24.22
C LEU A 19 -2.10 -47.53 -23.31
N LEU A 20 -0.98 -48.24 -23.34
CA LEU A 20 0.34 -47.75 -22.95
C LEU A 20 0.69 -46.57 -23.85
N THR A 21 0.16 -45.40 -23.52
CA THR A 21 0.73 -44.14 -24.00
C THR A 21 2.07 -43.99 -23.31
N GLN A 22 3.14 -44.27 -24.05
CA GLN A 22 4.48 -43.82 -23.71
C GLN A 22 4.45 -42.29 -23.67
N THR A 23 4.11 -41.71 -22.52
CA THR A 23 4.49 -40.35 -22.19
C THR A 23 6.01 -40.34 -22.13
N GLN A 24 6.63 -40.03 -23.27
CA GLN A 24 8.00 -39.56 -23.29
C GLN A 24 8.03 -38.35 -22.36
N LEU A 25 8.52 -38.56 -21.13
CA LEU A 25 8.99 -37.53 -20.24
C LEU A 25 10.15 -36.86 -20.99
N LEU A 26 9.79 -35.88 -21.84
CA LEU A 26 10.73 -34.88 -22.29
C LEU A 26 11.26 -34.24 -21.01
N SER A 27 12.43 -34.68 -20.60
CA SER A 27 13.25 -34.02 -19.60
C SER A 27 13.46 -32.61 -20.14
N VAL A 28 12.60 -31.69 -19.69
CA VAL A 28 12.76 -30.27 -19.95
C VAL A 28 14.06 -29.95 -19.25
N ALA A 29 15.15 -29.87 -20.03
CA ALA A 29 16.43 -29.39 -19.55
C ALA A 29 16.14 -28.11 -18.76
N THR A 30 16.38 -28.15 -17.45
CA THR A 30 16.31 -26.97 -16.60
C THR A 30 17.20 -25.94 -17.27
N PRO A 31 16.65 -24.82 -17.77
CA PRO A 31 17.44 -23.82 -18.49
C PRO A 31 18.62 -23.47 -17.61
N ASP A 32 19.82 -23.65 -18.17
CA ASP A 32 21.11 -23.40 -17.56
C ASP A 32 21.02 -22.12 -16.71
N GLU A 33 20.89 -22.29 -15.40
CA GLU A 33 20.69 -21.19 -14.46
C GLU A 33 22.01 -20.44 -14.40
N GLY A 34 22.22 -19.51 -15.34
CA GLY A 34 23.34 -18.58 -15.31
C GLY A 34 23.51 -18.05 -13.89
N PRO A 35 24.75 -17.87 -13.42
CA PRO A 35 25.14 -17.87 -12.01
C PRO A 35 24.08 -17.14 -11.19
N ALA A 36 23.33 -17.93 -10.39
CA ALA A 36 22.20 -17.46 -9.60
C ALA A 36 22.60 -16.14 -8.96
N ALA A 37 22.00 -15.05 -9.45
CA ALA A 37 22.56 -13.75 -9.21
C ALA A 37 22.65 -13.49 -7.71
N THR A 38 23.88 -13.44 -7.23
CA THR A 38 24.19 -13.49 -5.82
C THR A 38 23.71 -12.21 -5.16
N CYS A 39 23.11 -12.36 -3.99
CA CYS A 39 22.83 -11.23 -3.11
C CYS A 39 24.12 -10.41 -2.88
N PRO A 40 24.06 -9.07 -2.87
CA PRO A 40 25.25 -8.24 -2.65
C PRO A 40 25.76 -8.30 -1.20
N PHE A 41 25.04 -8.97 -0.30
CA PHE A 41 25.38 -9.15 1.11
C PHE A 41 25.33 -10.62 1.48
N THR A 42 25.98 -10.96 2.57
CA THR A 42 25.93 -12.28 3.21
C THR A 42 25.35 -12.11 4.60
N TYR A 43 24.37 -12.94 4.94
CA TYR A 43 23.76 -12.95 6.27
C TYR A 43 24.15 -14.25 6.99
N GLU A 44 24.45 -14.14 8.29
CA GLU A 44 24.55 -15.31 9.15
C GLU A 44 23.17 -15.98 9.24
N GLU A 45 23.12 -17.29 9.02
CA GLU A 45 21.88 -18.03 9.21
C GLU A 45 21.54 -18.10 10.70
N HIS A 46 20.33 -17.72 11.07
CA HIS A 46 19.87 -17.85 12.45
C HIS A 46 19.19 -19.19 12.63
N SER A 47 19.77 -20.06 13.46
CA SER A 47 19.14 -21.32 13.78
C SER A 47 17.84 -21.10 14.56
N LEU A 48 16.88 -22.00 14.38
CA LEU A 48 15.63 -21.93 15.12
C LEU A 48 15.84 -22.09 16.64
N GLY A 49 16.86 -22.85 17.05
CA GLY A 49 17.25 -23.00 18.45
C GLY A 49 17.70 -21.67 19.07
N ASP A 50 18.51 -20.90 18.33
CA ASP A 50 18.97 -19.58 18.78
C ASP A 50 17.81 -18.57 18.86
N ILE A 51 16.86 -18.64 17.93
CA ILE A 51 15.67 -17.79 17.94
C ILE A 51 14.75 -18.14 19.12
N ARG A 52 14.54 -19.44 19.38
CA ARG A 52 13.69 -19.91 20.50
C ARG A 52 14.29 -19.56 21.86
N SER A 53 15.60 -19.62 22.01
CA SER A 53 16.31 -19.24 23.25
C SER A 53 16.44 -17.72 23.42
N GLY A 54 16.13 -16.93 22.38
CA GLY A 54 16.34 -15.49 22.38
C GLY A 54 17.79 -15.06 22.16
N ALA A 55 18.73 -16.00 21.96
CA ALA A 55 20.13 -15.71 21.64
C ALA A 55 20.26 -14.94 20.32
N LYS A 56 19.39 -15.24 19.36
CA LYS A 56 19.30 -14.55 18.08
C LYS A 56 17.88 -14.03 17.87
N ARG A 57 17.75 -12.88 17.21
CA ARG A 57 16.47 -12.29 16.83
C ARG A 57 16.33 -12.40 15.31
N PRO A 58 15.17 -12.78 14.77
CA PRO A 58 14.98 -12.86 13.32
C PRO A 58 15.29 -11.53 12.62
N TYR A 59 15.83 -11.57 11.40
CA TYR A 59 16.12 -10.35 10.63
C TYR A 59 14.86 -9.52 10.37
N LEU A 60 13.74 -10.15 10.04
CA LEU A 60 12.43 -9.48 9.89
C LEU A 60 12.06 -8.64 11.10
N PHE A 61 12.45 -9.07 12.31
CA PHE A 61 12.11 -8.40 13.57
C PHE A 61 13.27 -7.57 14.15
N GLY A 62 14.27 -7.22 13.34
CA GLY A 62 15.38 -6.36 13.75
C GLY A 62 16.67 -7.07 14.16
N GLY A 63 16.82 -8.36 13.83
CA GLY A 63 18.03 -9.14 14.10
C GLY A 63 19.33 -8.46 13.68
N ILE A 64 19.29 -7.71 12.58
CA ILE A 64 20.40 -6.94 12.03
C ILE A 64 20.99 -5.95 13.05
N TYR A 65 20.18 -5.28 13.86
CA TYR A 65 20.67 -4.28 14.82
C TYR A 65 21.22 -4.87 16.10
N ASN A 66 20.74 -6.05 16.49
CA ASN A 66 21.13 -6.66 17.76
C ASN A 66 22.46 -7.40 17.67
N GLN A 67 22.84 -7.85 16.47
CA GLN A 67 23.93 -8.81 16.30
C GLN A 67 25.07 -8.26 15.45
N THR A 68 24.76 -7.57 14.35
CA THR A 68 25.77 -7.09 13.40
C THR A 68 26.10 -5.63 13.61
N LYS A 69 26.02 -5.11 14.85
CA LYS A 69 26.38 -3.70 15.14
C LYS A 69 27.76 -3.31 14.60
N ARG A 70 28.66 -4.26 14.36
CA ARG A 70 29.97 -4.00 13.74
C ARG A 70 29.94 -3.97 12.21
N ASP A 71 29.03 -4.68 11.55
CA ASP A 71 29.08 -4.92 10.10
C ASP A 71 27.96 -4.22 9.30
N CYS A 72 26.84 -3.88 9.93
CA CYS A 72 25.77 -3.12 9.27
C CYS A 72 26.11 -1.62 9.22
N ILE A 73 26.68 -1.17 8.10
CA ILE A 73 27.07 0.24 7.87
C ILE A 73 25.88 1.18 8.10
N ASN A 74 24.71 0.87 7.56
CA ASN A 74 23.54 1.74 7.66
C ASN A 74 22.92 1.78 9.06
N CYS A 75 23.11 0.73 9.86
CA CYS A 75 22.66 0.70 11.25
C CYS A 75 23.48 1.67 12.12
N GLN A 76 24.71 1.99 11.72
CA GLN A 76 25.62 2.89 12.44
C GLN A 76 25.52 4.35 12.02
N ARG A 77 25.04 4.63 10.80
CA ARG A 77 24.99 5.99 10.22
C ARG A 77 24.06 6.98 10.93
N GLY A 78 23.28 6.51 11.91
CA GLY A 78 22.28 7.32 12.59
C GLY A 78 21.21 7.84 11.62
N GLY A 79 20.42 8.81 12.08
CA GLY A 79 19.32 9.38 11.31
C GLY A 79 17.99 8.65 11.50
N LEU A 80 16.94 9.23 10.92
CA LEU A 80 15.56 8.84 11.20
C LEU A 80 15.31 7.35 10.99
N TRP A 81 15.69 6.81 9.82
CA TRP A 81 15.41 5.41 9.48
C TRP A 81 16.33 4.43 10.18
N ALA A 82 17.60 4.77 10.38
CA ALA A 82 18.49 3.92 11.16
C ALA A 82 18.00 3.81 12.62
N ASN A 83 17.47 4.89 13.20
CA ASN A 83 16.90 4.86 14.54
C ASN A 83 15.56 4.10 14.57
N PHE A 84 14.65 4.41 13.65
CA PHE A 84 13.35 3.75 13.57
C PHE A 84 13.46 2.23 13.37
N CYS A 85 14.33 1.79 12.45
CA CYS A 85 14.52 0.37 12.15
C CYS A 85 15.37 -0.37 13.18
N SER A 86 16.02 0.35 14.11
CA SER A 86 16.67 -0.27 15.28
C SER A 86 15.66 -0.84 16.27
N PHE A 87 14.40 -0.40 16.18
CA PHE A 87 13.30 -0.81 17.05
C PHE A 87 13.62 -0.61 18.54
N SER A 88 14.46 0.39 18.85
CA SER A 88 14.91 0.70 20.19
C SER A 88 14.47 2.12 20.55
N SER A 89 13.56 2.23 21.52
CA SER A 89 13.16 3.51 22.10
C SER A 89 14.25 4.00 23.06
N LYS A 90 15.33 4.57 22.53
CA LYS A 90 16.42 5.13 23.34
C LYS A 90 16.27 6.65 23.44
N GLY A 91 15.56 7.12 24.46
CA GLY A 91 15.55 8.55 24.78
C GLY A 91 14.38 8.99 25.65
N ASN A 92 14.61 10.05 26.43
CA ASN A 92 13.56 10.76 27.18
C ASN A 92 12.71 11.66 26.26
N ALA A 93 13.23 12.02 25.08
CA ALA A 93 12.44 12.61 24.01
C ALA A 93 11.98 11.47 23.11
N VAL A 94 10.68 11.22 23.08
CA VAL A 94 10.02 10.23 22.23
C VAL A 94 9.60 10.97 20.97
N PRO A 95 10.45 11.08 19.93
CA PRO A 95 9.99 11.63 18.67
C PRO A 95 8.77 10.86 18.17
N PHE A 96 7.88 11.53 17.44
CA PHE A 96 6.57 11.01 17.02
C PHE A 96 6.57 9.57 16.46
N TRP A 97 7.67 9.15 15.84
CA TRP A 97 7.83 7.80 15.30
C TRP A 97 8.08 6.71 16.36
N ASP A 98 8.59 7.05 17.55
CA ASP A 98 8.81 6.09 18.64
C ASP A 98 7.48 5.55 19.18
N ASN A 99 6.39 6.33 19.11
CA ASN A 99 5.04 5.84 19.43
C ASN A 99 4.59 4.70 18.51
N GLN A 100 5.19 4.58 17.33
CA GLN A 100 4.89 3.51 16.39
C GLN A 100 5.71 2.25 16.67
N LEU A 101 6.68 2.28 17.60
CA LEU A 101 7.51 1.12 17.91
C LEU A 101 6.79 0.19 18.90
N CYS A 102 6.99 -1.12 18.71
CA CYS A 102 6.50 -2.11 19.65
C CYS A 102 7.40 -2.17 20.89
N SER A 103 6.81 -2.46 22.05
CA SER A 103 7.59 -2.91 23.21
C SER A 103 8.32 -4.23 22.89
N SER A 104 9.43 -4.53 23.56
CA SER A 104 10.12 -5.81 23.36
C SER A 104 9.20 -7.01 23.60
N GLN A 105 8.39 -6.96 24.67
CA GLN A 105 7.42 -8.00 25.01
C GLN A 105 6.42 -8.25 23.88
N THR A 106 5.94 -7.17 23.24
CA THR A 106 5.05 -7.25 22.09
C THR A 106 5.74 -7.93 20.91
N VAL A 107 7.01 -7.62 20.64
CA VAL A 107 7.77 -8.29 19.57
C VAL A 107 7.98 -9.77 19.87
N ASP A 108 8.38 -10.09 21.10
CA ASP A 108 8.60 -11.48 21.53
C ASP A 108 7.30 -12.29 21.45
N ALA A 109 6.16 -11.67 21.73
CA ALA A 109 4.85 -12.29 21.57
C ALA A 109 4.48 -12.56 20.09
N VAL A 110 4.84 -11.67 19.15
CA VAL A 110 4.68 -11.93 17.71
C VAL A 110 5.60 -13.06 17.25
N ILE A 111 6.86 -13.07 17.68
CA ILE A 111 7.81 -14.14 17.36
C ILE A 111 7.31 -15.48 17.93
N GLY A 112 6.87 -15.50 19.19
CA GLY A 112 6.28 -16.66 19.84
C GLY A 112 5.04 -17.17 19.12
N ARG A 113 4.20 -16.27 18.59
CA ARG A 113 3.08 -16.63 17.72
C ARG A 113 3.54 -17.34 16.45
N VAL A 114 4.53 -16.81 15.73
CA VAL A 114 5.06 -17.43 14.51
C VAL A 114 5.69 -18.80 14.82
N LEU A 115 6.39 -18.93 15.95
CA LEU A 115 6.96 -20.21 16.40
C LEU A 115 5.88 -21.27 16.63
N LYS A 116 4.74 -20.89 17.23
CA LYS A 116 3.57 -21.78 17.39
C LYS A 116 2.92 -22.17 16.07
N GLN A 117 3.12 -21.35 15.04
CA GLN A 117 2.62 -21.60 13.69
C GLN A 117 3.53 -22.48 12.84
N ASN A 118 4.59 -23.05 13.44
CA ASN A 118 5.56 -23.90 12.74
C ASN A 118 6.15 -23.28 11.46
N ASN A 119 6.11 -21.95 11.32
CA ASN A 119 6.54 -21.25 10.12
C ASN A 119 7.99 -20.80 10.30
N HIS A 120 8.88 -21.78 10.29
CA HIS A 120 10.30 -21.60 10.56
C HIS A 120 11.00 -20.74 9.51
N ASP A 121 10.63 -20.93 8.24
CA ASP A 121 11.23 -20.17 7.13
C ASP A 121 10.97 -18.66 7.24
N LEU A 122 9.84 -18.25 7.84
CA LEU A 122 9.59 -16.84 8.14
C LEU A 122 10.65 -16.29 9.10
N LEU A 123 11.02 -17.06 10.13
CA LEU A 123 11.92 -16.61 11.19
C LEU A 123 13.40 -16.63 10.76
N SER A 124 13.77 -17.52 9.85
CA SER A 124 15.09 -17.54 9.24
C SER A 124 15.22 -16.61 8.04
N MET A 125 14.11 -16.00 7.58
CA MET A 125 14.11 -15.17 6.37
C MET A 125 15.16 -14.05 6.43
N THR A 126 16.04 -14.01 5.44
CA THR A 126 17.03 -12.92 5.28
C THR A 126 16.63 -11.95 4.17
N PRO A 127 17.14 -10.70 4.17
CA PRO A 127 16.92 -9.75 3.07
C PRO A 127 17.33 -10.30 1.69
N CYS A 128 18.33 -11.18 1.66
CA CYS A 128 18.78 -11.85 0.44
C CYS A 128 17.74 -12.78 -0.20
N GLU A 129 16.72 -13.22 0.53
CA GLU A 129 15.64 -14.01 -0.05
C GLU A 129 14.56 -13.17 -0.72
N LEU A 130 14.40 -11.91 -0.33
CA LEU A 130 13.49 -10.97 -0.99
C LEU A 130 14.17 -10.29 -2.19
N TRP A 131 15.48 -10.04 -2.08
CA TRP A 131 16.26 -9.31 -3.08
C TRP A 131 16.10 -9.79 -4.54
N PRO A 132 16.10 -11.11 -4.85
CA PRO A 132 15.99 -11.60 -6.22
C PRO A 132 14.72 -11.13 -6.93
N TYR A 133 13.65 -10.88 -6.18
CA TYR A 133 12.37 -10.42 -6.71
C TYR A 133 12.33 -8.91 -6.94
N LEU A 134 13.07 -8.13 -6.13
CA LEU A 134 13.06 -6.68 -6.19
C LEU A 134 14.12 -6.11 -7.14
N ARG A 135 15.27 -6.79 -7.27
CA ARG A 135 16.44 -6.24 -7.93
C ARG A 135 16.19 -5.80 -9.38
N GLY A 136 16.70 -4.64 -9.74
CA GLY A 136 16.52 -4.06 -11.08
C GLY A 136 15.12 -3.51 -11.35
N ARG A 137 14.29 -3.34 -10.32
CA ARG A 137 12.89 -2.88 -10.43
C ARG A 137 12.62 -1.71 -9.49
N THR A 138 11.55 -0.98 -9.79
CA THR A 138 10.89 -0.12 -8.81
C THR A 138 9.76 -0.88 -8.16
N THR A 139 9.76 -0.94 -6.84
CA THR A 139 8.63 -1.44 -6.06
C THR A 139 7.81 -0.25 -5.58
N TRP A 140 6.64 -0.05 -6.19
CA TRP A 140 5.69 0.99 -5.85
C TRP A 140 4.69 0.47 -4.81
N VAL A 141 4.72 1.04 -3.62
CA VAL A 141 3.73 0.79 -2.56
C VAL A 141 2.77 1.98 -2.54
N ILE A 142 1.58 1.79 -3.11
CA ILE A 142 0.62 2.87 -3.37
C ILE A 142 -0.64 2.60 -2.57
N GLY A 143 -1.03 3.51 -1.69
CA GLY A 143 -2.24 3.29 -0.94
C GLY A 143 -2.39 4.13 0.30
N ASP A 144 -3.25 3.67 1.19
CA ASP A 144 -3.51 4.30 2.46
C ASP A 144 -2.38 4.08 3.50
N SER A 145 -2.68 4.41 4.76
CA SER A 145 -1.75 4.30 5.86
C SER A 145 -1.34 2.85 6.22
N MET A 146 -2.10 1.82 5.80
CA MET A 146 -1.69 0.41 5.93
C MET A 146 -0.63 0.05 4.90
N SER A 147 -0.74 0.57 3.68
CA SER A 147 0.32 0.46 2.66
C SER A 147 1.60 1.15 3.14
N LYS A 148 1.48 2.27 3.85
CA LYS A 148 2.63 2.94 4.48
C LYS A 148 3.31 2.06 5.54
N ASP A 149 2.55 1.31 6.33
CA ASP A 149 3.12 0.37 7.31
C ASP A 149 3.84 -0.81 6.61
N LEU A 150 3.32 -1.32 5.49
CA LEU A 150 4.07 -2.28 4.65
C LEU A 150 5.36 -1.66 4.10
N PHE A 151 5.31 -0.45 3.56
CA PHE A 151 6.50 0.25 3.04
C PHE A 151 7.58 0.39 4.12
N LYS A 152 7.21 0.80 5.34
CA LYS A 152 8.15 0.87 6.48
C LYS A 152 8.75 -0.49 6.80
N ALA A 153 7.94 -1.56 6.79
CA ALA A 153 8.43 -2.91 7.08
C ALA A 153 9.43 -3.39 6.03
N ILE A 154 9.13 -3.22 4.72
CA ILE A 154 10.07 -3.53 3.63
C ILE A 154 11.34 -2.68 3.77
N LYS A 155 11.18 -1.38 4.03
CA LYS A 155 12.30 -0.46 4.20
C LYS A 155 13.19 -0.85 5.38
N CYS A 156 12.65 -1.25 6.52
CA CYS A 156 13.49 -1.71 7.63
C CYS A 156 14.14 -3.07 7.37
N PHE A 157 13.45 -3.98 6.67
CA PHE A 157 14.01 -5.28 6.32
C PHE A 157 15.16 -5.16 5.32
N MET A 158 15.03 -4.26 4.33
CA MET A 158 16.03 -4.00 3.29
C MET A 158 17.00 -2.87 3.67
N LEU A 159 17.23 -2.60 4.96
CA LEU A 159 17.96 -1.41 5.39
C LEU A 159 19.40 -1.35 4.87
N GLU A 160 20.14 -2.47 4.90
CA GLU A 160 21.53 -2.51 4.41
C GLU A 160 21.65 -2.27 2.91
N PHE A 161 20.59 -2.53 2.15
CA PHE A 161 20.56 -2.27 0.72
C PHE A 161 20.38 -0.79 0.40
N GLN A 162 19.99 0.04 1.37
CA GLN A 162 19.65 1.43 1.08
C GLN A 162 20.86 2.35 1.14
N ASP A 163 20.73 3.52 0.55
CA ASP A 163 21.65 4.64 0.78
C ASP A 163 21.18 5.59 1.90
N LEU A 164 20.04 5.26 2.54
CA LEU A 164 19.35 6.03 3.58
C LEU A 164 18.80 7.40 3.16
N ALA A 165 19.09 7.85 1.94
CA ALA A 165 18.54 9.07 1.39
C ALA A 165 17.10 8.85 0.93
N THR A 166 16.33 9.94 0.89
CA THR A 166 14.98 9.94 0.33
C THR A 166 14.96 10.79 -0.92
N TYR A 167 14.40 10.25 -1.99
CA TYR A 167 14.36 10.86 -3.30
C TYR A 167 12.94 11.06 -3.79
N HIS A 168 12.76 12.01 -4.69
CA HIS A 168 11.59 12.07 -5.54
C HIS A 168 11.55 10.85 -6.48
N ALA A 169 10.35 10.44 -6.87
CA ALA A 169 10.16 9.29 -7.74
C ALA A 169 10.61 9.53 -9.20
N SER A 170 10.62 10.79 -9.63
CA SER A 170 11.03 11.22 -10.95
C SER A 170 11.55 12.66 -10.90
N SER A 171 12.36 13.04 -11.88
CA SER A 171 12.73 14.44 -12.11
C SER A 171 11.71 15.20 -12.97
N ASN A 172 10.72 14.49 -13.53
CA ASN A 172 9.65 15.10 -14.28
C ASN A 172 8.81 15.97 -13.34
N TYR A 173 9.16 17.25 -13.28
CA TYR A 173 8.55 18.22 -12.38
C TYR A 173 7.03 18.27 -12.51
N THR A 174 6.50 18.15 -13.74
CA THR A 174 5.05 18.14 -13.98
C THR A 174 4.40 16.91 -13.34
N ALA A 175 4.99 15.73 -13.52
CA ALA A 175 4.46 14.50 -12.92
C ALA A 175 4.55 14.53 -11.39
N MET A 176 5.66 15.01 -10.85
CA MET A 176 5.85 15.19 -9.41
C MET A 176 4.83 16.18 -8.83
N HIS A 177 4.65 17.34 -9.47
CA HIS A 177 3.66 18.33 -9.05
C HIS A 177 2.23 17.79 -9.09
N LEU A 178 1.89 16.98 -10.10
CA LEU A 178 0.59 16.31 -10.17
C LEU A 178 0.40 15.30 -9.03
N LEU A 179 1.43 14.53 -8.68
CA LEU A 179 1.39 13.64 -7.52
C LEU A 179 1.27 14.43 -6.22
N ASP A 180 2.08 15.46 -6.02
CA ASP A 180 2.06 16.33 -4.83
C ASP A 180 0.71 17.03 -4.65
N SER A 181 0.00 17.32 -5.75
CA SER A 181 -1.34 17.91 -5.74
C SER A 181 -2.45 16.96 -5.30
N ILE A 182 -2.16 15.66 -5.12
CA ILE A 182 -3.13 14.70 -4.59
C ILE A 182 -3.52 15.14 -3.18
N PRO A 183 -4.82 15.42 -2.92
CA PRO A 183 -5.25 15.94 -1.65
C PRO A 183 -4.86 15.03 -0.50
N LYS A 184 -4.26 15.62 0.53
CA LYS A 184 -3.85 14.95 1.77
C LYS A 184 -2.80 13.86 1.49
N PHE A 185 -1.57 14.29 1.14
CA PHE A 185 -0.32 13.48 1.12
C PHE A 185 0.13 12.91 -0.24
N GLY A 186 0.42 13.78 -1.21
CA GLY A 186 0.85 13.36 -2.55
C GLY A 186 2.32 13.00 -2.76
N GLU A 187 3.24 13.42 -1.88
CA GLU A 187 4.68 13.34 -2.18
C GLU A 187 5.17 11.89 -2.34
N PRO A 188 5.54 11.47 -3.56
CA PRO A 188 6.07 10.13 -3.76
C PRO A 188 7.51 10.11 -3.23
N ARG A 189 7.78 9.22 -2.28
CA ARG A 189 9.08 9.10 -1.62
C ARG A 189 9.73 7.79 -1.98
N CYS A 190 10.95 7.84 -2.49
CA CYS A 190 11.71 6.67 -2.87
C CYS A 190 12.99 6.54 -2.04
N VAL A 191 13.40 5.30 -1.80
CA VAL A 191 14.77 4.96 -1.43
C VAL A 191 15.42 4.18 -2.55
N HIS A 192 16.70 4.42 -2.75
CA HIS A 192 17.49 3.71 -3.75
C HIS A 192 18.26 2.56 -3.12
N MET A 193 18.44 1.52 -3.90
CA MET A 193 19.17 0.31 -3.57
C MET A 193 20.08 -0.09 -4.75
N PRO A 194 21.04 -1.02 -4.57
CA PRO A 194 21.91 -1.51 -5.63
C PRO A 194 21.18 -1.91 -6.91
N GLN A 195 21.91 -1.99 -8.02
CA GLN A 195 21.38 -2.52 -9.28
C GLN A 195 20.14 -1.76 -9.78
N ARG A 196 20.13 -0.43 -9.62
CA ARG A 196 19.01 0.46 -10.01
C ARG A 196 17.67 0.09 -9.37
N THR A 197 17.72 -0.54 -8.20
CA THR A 197 16.53 -0.96 -7.48
C THR A 197 15.97 0.22 -6.68
N ARG A 198 14.65 0.39 -6.68
CA ARG A 198 13.98 1.47 -5.95
C ARG A 198 12.82 0.92 -5.16
N LEU A 199 12.59 1.45 -3.96
CA LEU A 199 11.37 1.23 -3.19
C LEU A 199 10.70 2.59 -3.00
N CYS A 200 9.52 2.75 -3.59
CA CYS A 200 8.79 4.01 -3.64
C CYS A 200 7.44 3.88 -2.93
N GLN A 201 7.05 4.93 -2.21
CA GLN A 201 5.75 5.04 -1.57
C GLN A 201 4.96 6.17 -2.23
N ILE A 202 3.66 5.97 -2.48
CA ILE A 202 2.71 7.04 -2.81
C ILE A 202 1.51 6.90 -1.90
N HIS A 203 1.14 7.97 -1.19
CA HIS A 203 0.01 7.93 -0.27
C HIS A 203 -1.26 8.36 -1.01
N ALA A 204 -2.10 7.39 -1.35
CA ALA A 204 -3.36 7.56 -2.06
C ALA A 204 -4.46 6.83 -1.26
N ILE A 205 -5.15 7.57 -0.41
CA ILE A 205 -6.05 6.98 0.60
C ILE A 205 -7.39 6.46 0.06
N GLN A 206 -7.82 6.93 -1.11
CA GLN A 206 -9.12 6.60 -1.68
C GLN A 206 -8.96 6.06 -3.10
N GLY A 207 -9.86 5.17 -3.51
CA GLY A 207 -9.76 4.47 -4.78
C GLY A 207 -9.98 5.36 -6.01
N ASP A 208 -10.71 6.47 -5.87
CA ASP A 208 -10.91 7.47 -6.93
C ASP A 208 -9.61 8.18 -7.34
N LEU A 209 -8.63 8.24 -6.43
CA LEU A 209 -7.30 8.80 -6.68
C LEU A 209 -6.44 7.90 -7.57
N PHE A 210 -6.74 6.60 -7.67
CA PHE A 210 -5.92 5.66 -8.43
C PHE A 210 -6.09 5.82 -9.94
N ILE A 211 -7.34 5.95 -10.41
CA ILE A 211 -7.68 5.86 -11.84
C ILE A 211 -8.25 7.18 -12.39
N GLU A 212 -9.35 7.67 -11.81
CA GLU A 212 -10.15 8.73 -12.46
C GLU A 212 -9.60 10.13 -12.26
N GLY A 213 -8.90 10.39 -11.16
CA GLY A 213 -8.39 11.74 -10.91
C GLY A 213 -9.53 12.75 -10.70
N ASN A 214 -10.66 12.36 -10.12
CA ASN A 214 -11.73 13.34 -9.87
C ASN A 214 -11.27 14.55 -9.04
N ARG A 215 -10.15 14.42 -8.32
CA ARG A 215 -9.46 15.51 -7.60
C ARG A 215 -8.13 15.97 -8.21
N THR A 216 -7.62 15.25 -9.20
CA THR A 216 -6.32 15.51 -9.85
C THR A 216 -6.48 15.30 -11.34
N LYS A 217 -5.91 16.13 -12.22
CA LYS A 217 -6.14 15.99 -13.68
C LYS A 217 -5.90 14.58 -14.27
N ILE A 218 -5.16 13.74 -13.56
CA ILE A 218 -4.88 12.34 -13.87
C ILE A 218 -4.79 11.52 -12.56
N GLY A 219 -5.27 10.27 -12.57
CA GLY A 219 -5.09 9.33 -11.46
C GLY A 219 -3.63 8.87 -11.30
N VAL A 220 -3.29 8.35 -10.12
CA VAL A 220 -1.92 7.90 -9.79
C VAL A 220 -1.40 6.85 -10.76
N LEU A 221 -2.17 5.78 -11.03
CA LEU A 221 -1.71 4.66 -11.85
C LEU A 221 -1.52 5.05 -13.33
N PRO A 222 -2.47 5.76 -13.98
CA PRO A 222 -2.24 6.30 -15.32
C PRO A 222 -1.03 7.23 -15.40
N LEU A 223 -0.82 8.11 -14.40
CA LEU A 223 0.31 9.03 -14.38
C LEU A 223 1.65 8.30 -14.29
N LEU A 224 1.76 7.34 -13.38
CA LEU A 224 2.94 6.48 -13.27
C LEU A 224 3.20 5.75 -14.58
N GLN A 225 2.13 5.18 -15.17
CA GLN A 225 2.22 4.46 -16.42
C GLN A 225 2.75 5.31 -17.58
N GLN A 226 2.32 6.58 -17.65
CA GLN A 226 2.73 7.47 -18.73
C GLN A 226 4.17 7.96 -18.59
N SER A 227 4.70 8.07 -17.37
CA SER A 227 5.86 8.94 -17.13
C SER A 227 6.97 8.39 -16.24
N MET A 228 6.74 7.31 -15.47
CA MET A 228 7.67 6.90 -14.41
C MET A 228 7.90 5.39 -14.32
N ALA A 229 6.90 4.61 -14.71
CA ALA A 229 6.88 3.17 -14.52
C ALA A 229 7.53 2.41 -15.68
N HIS A 230 8.15 1.29 -15.34
CA HIS A 230 8.68 0.33 -16.28
C HIS A 230 7.87 -0.98 -16.26
N PHE A 231 7.95 -1.75 -17.35
CA PHE A 231 7.24 -3.03 -17.50
C PHE A 231 7.57 -4.05 -16.38
N HIS A 232 8.79 -4.00 -15.87
CA HIS A 232 9.25 -4.87 -14.79
C HIS A 232 9.00 -4.30 -13.39
N ASP A 233 8.45 -3.10 -13.25
CA ASP A 233 8.14 -2.58 -11.92
C ASP A 233 7.05 -3.42 -11.22
N ILE A 234 7.06 -3.38 -9.89
CA ILE A 234 6.10 -4.07 -9.02
C ILE A 234 5.19 -3.00 -8.43
N PHE A 235 3.88 -3.20 -8.51
CA PHE A 235 2.89 -2.28 -7.96
C PHE A 235 2.08 -3.01 -6.90
N ILE A 236 2.16 -2.54 -5.65
CA ILE A 236 1.41 -3.04 -4.52
C ILE A 236 0.39 -1.97 -4.15
N VAL A 237 -0.90 -2.28 -4.33
CA VAL A 237 -1.98 -1.31 -4.17
C VAL A 237 -2.97 -1.71 -3.06
N ASN A 238 -3.39 -0.74 -2.24
CA ASN A 238 -4.49 -0.90 -1.27
C ASN A 238 -5.13 0.46 -0.94
N PHE A 239 -6.45 0.51 -0.80
CA PHE A 239 -7.16 1.73 -0.37
C PHE A 239 -8.36 1.43 0.53
N GLY A 240 -8.38 0.27 1.21
CA GLY A 240 -9.58 -0.19 1.88
C GLY A 240 -9.90 0.50 3.20
N LEU A 241 -8.88 0.98 3.94
CA LEU A 241 -9.06 1.45 5.32
C LEU A 241 -9.99 2.68 5.40
N TRP A 242 -9.91 3.57 4.40
CA TRP A 242 -10.64 4.84 4.39
C TRP A 242 -12.07 4.74 3.84
N HIS A 243 -12.48 3.55 3.38
CA HIS A 243 -13.88 3.30 3.05
C HIS A 243 -14.59 2.77 4.29
N GLY A 244 -15.37 3.64 4.94
CA GLY A 244 -16.35 3.22 5.95
C GLY A 244 -17.54 2.48 5.31
N GLU A 245 -18.41 1.88 6.13
CA GLU A 245 -19.56 1.11 5.63
C GLU A 245 -20.50 1.93 4.74
N THR A 246 -20.72 3.20 5.08
CA THR A 246 -21.54 4.13 4.28
C THR A 246 -20.94 4.44 2.91
N LYS A 247 -19.68 4.08 2.68
CA LYS A 247 -18.94 4.25 1.42
C LYS A 247 -18.75 2.94 0.66
N GLN A 248 -19.44 1.85 1.04
CA GLN A 248 -19.41 0.58 0.32
C GLN A 248 -19.71 0.69 -1.19
N PRO A 249 -20.73 1.45 -1.65
CA PRO A 249 -20.98 1.61 -3.07
C PRO A 249 -19.80 2.24 -3.84
N GLU A 250 -19.21 3.29 -3.25
CA GLU A 250 -18.04 3.99 -3.81
C GLU A 250 -16.82 3.06 -3.85
N TYR A 251 -16.56 2.31 -2.76
CA TYR A 251 -15.50 1.31 -2.71
C TYR A 251 -15.68 0.25 -3.81
N LYS A 252 -16.89 -0.28 -3.96
CA LYS A 252 -17.22 -1.28 -5.00
C LYS A 252 -16.95 -0.73 -6.41
N GLN A 253 -17.35 0.51 -6.68
CA GLN A 253 -17.08 1.18 -7.95
C GLN A 253 -15.57 1.33 -8.20
N ASN A 254 -14.82 1.79 -7.20
CA ASN A 254 -13.37 1.95 -7.29
C ASN A 254 -12.65 0.61 -7.53
N LEU A 255 -13.11 -0.49 -6.92
CA LEU A 255 -12.60 -1.84 -7.21
C LEU A 255 -12.86 -2.24 -8.68
N HIS A 256 -14.04 -1.92 -9.23
CA HIS A 256 -14.31 -2.16 -10.65
C HIS A 256 -13.42 -1.32 -11.57
N GLN A 257 -13.18 -0.06 -11.25
CA GLN A 257 -12.29 0.83 -12.01
C GLN A 257 -10.85 0.29 -11.99
N LEU A 258 -10.33 -0.09 -10.81
CA LEU A 258 -9.01 -0.69 -10.67
C LEU A 258 -8.90 -2.00 -11.47
N GLY A 259 -9.88 -2.88 -11.33
CA GLY A 259 -9.91 -4.16 -12.05
C GLY A 259 -9.95 -3.98 -13.56
N LYS A 260 -10.75 -3.03 -14.06
CA LYS A 260 -10.79 -2.67 -15.49
C LYS A 260 -9.46 -2.11 -15.96
N PHE A 261 -8.87 -1.16 -15.22
CA PHE A 261 -7.56 -0.60 -15.52
C PHE A 261 -6.49 -1.69 -15.61
N TYR A 262 -6.48 -2.64 -14.67
CA TYR A 262 -5.56 -3.78 -14.71
C TYR A 262 -5.75 -4.60 -15.97
N THR A 263 -6.98 -5.03 -16.30
CA THR A 263 -7.23 -5.81 -17.52
C THR A 263 -6.76 -5.07 -18.78
N ASP A 264 -7.04 -3.78 -18.88
CA ASP A 264 -6.69 -2.95 -20.04
C ASP A 264 -5.18 -2.70 -20.16
N THR A 265 -4.44 -2.74 -19.04
CA THR A 265 -3.03 -2.35 -18.99
C THR A 265 -2.07 -3.47 -18.61
N LYS A 266 -2.55 -4.68 -18.31
CA LYS A 266 -1.73 -5.83 -17.86
C LYS A 266 -0.56 -6.14 -18.80
N ALA A 267 -0.73 -5.92 -20.10
CA ALA A 267 0.34 -6.10 -21.08
C ALA A 267 1.51 -5.11 -20.92
N LYS A 268 1.31 -4.00 -20.21
CA LYS A 268 2.32 -2.98 -19.87
C LYS A 268 2.70 -3.01 -18.38
N PHE A 269 1.76 -3.43 -17.51
CA PHE A 269 1.85 -3.46 -16.05
C PHE A 269 1.52 -4.87 -15.52
N PRO A 270 2.34 -5.89 -15.86
CA PRO A 270 1.98 -7.27 -15.51
C PRO A 270 2.04 -7.53 -14.01
N ASN A 271 2.85 -6.78 -13.25
CA ASN A 271 3.12 -7.04 -11.83
C ASN A 271 2.34 -6.06 -10.92
N LEU A 272 1.03 -5.94 -11.14
CA LEU A 272 0.12 -5.23 -10.25
C LEU A 272 -0.53 -6.22 -9.28
N PHE A 273 -0.40 -5.94 -7.99
CA PHE A 273 -0.90 -6.77 -6.90
C PHE A 273 -1.81 -5.96 -5.98
N TRP A 274 -2.97 -6.53 -5.65
CA TRP A 274 -3.80 -6.01 -4.58
C TRP A 274 -3.33 -6.55 -3.24
N MET A 275 -2.93 -5.68 -2.32
CA MET A 275 -2.71 -6.05 -0.92
C MET A 275 -4.07 -6.06 -0.22
N GLU A 276 -4.41 -7.17 0.43
CA GLU A 276 -5.64 -7.22 1.23
C GLU A 276 -5.63 -6.16 2.33
N THR A 277 -6.82 -5.64 2.66
CA THR A 277 -6.94 -4.65 3.72
C THR A 277 -6.79 -5.36 5.07
N PRO A 278 -5.77 -5.05 5.88
CA PRO A 278 -5.57 -5.74 7.15
C PRO A 278 -6.71 -5.42 8.14
N LYS A 279 -6.91 -6.32 9.12
CA LYS A 279 -8.02 -6.25 10.06
C LYS A 279 -7.85 -5.14 11.10
N GLN A 280 -8.90 -4.38 11.36
CA GLN A 280 -9.01 -3.48 12.52
C GLN A 280 -9.60 -4.24 13.72
N HIS A 281 -9.37 -3.76 14.94
CA HIS A 281 -9.86 -4.42 16.17
C HIS A 281 -10.51 -3.44 17.15
N PHE A 282 -11.37 -2.54 16.67
CA PHE A 282 -12.13 -1.65 17.55
C PHE A 282 -13.09 -2.43 18.45
N ASP A 283 -13.54 -1.79 19.52
CA ASP A 283 -14.64 -2.28 20.36
C ASP A 283 -15.98 -2.19 19.62
N SER A 284 -16.13 -3.05 18.61
CA SER A 284 -17.32 -3.26 17.80
C SER A 284 -17.47 -4.74 17.54
N VAL A 285 -18.69 -5.18 17.20
CA VAL A 285 -19.04 -6.60 17.06
C VAL A 285 -18.08 -7.36 16.14
N ASP A 286 -17.75 -6.77 14.99
CA ASP A 286 -16.82 -7.38 14.03
C ASP A 286 -15.40 -6.82 14.12
N GLY A 287 -15.09 -5.87 15.01
CA GLY A 287 -13.80 -5.22 15.12
C GLY A 287 -13.54 -4.06 14.14
N ASP A 288 -14.46 -3.79 13.21
CA ASP A 288 -14.29 -2.66 12.27
C ASP A 288 -14.61 -1.32 12.93
N TYR A 289 -13.99 -0.24 12.42
CA TYR A 289 -14.36 1.11 12.82
C TYR A 289 -15.75 1.49 12.28
N LYS A 290 -16.74 1.65 13.19
CA LYS A 290 -18.14 1.96 12.83
C LYS A 290 -18.52 3.44 12.97
N VAL A 291 -17.68 4.26 13.58
CA VAL A 291 -18.04 5.65 13.87
C VAL A 291 -18.05 6.45 12.56
N PRO A 292 -19.06 7.32 12.32
CA PRO A 292 -18.98 8.28 11.24
C PRO A 292 -17.65 9.04 11.36
N TRP A 293 -16.83 9.01 10.30
CA TRP A 293 -15.53 9.69 10.23
C TRP A 293 -15.59 11.19 10.62
N ILE A 294 -16.79 11.76 10.65
CA ILE A 294 -17.10 13.13 11.02
C ILE A 294 -17.73 13.12 12.42
N GLY A 295 -16.89 13.01 13.48
CA GLY A 295 -17.38 13.01 14.85
C GLY A 295 -16.36 12.65 15.93
N LYS A 296 -15.53 13.62 16.33
CA LYS A 296 -14.82 13.84 17.62
C LYS A 296 -14.14 12.72 18.43
N ARG A 297 -14.29 11.41 18.17
CA ARG A 297 -13.58 10.40 18.98
C ARG A 297 -12.14 10.25 18.49
N LYS A 298 -11.26 11.08 19.03
CA LYS A 298 -9.80 11.00 18.87
C LYS A 298 -9.23 10.25 20.07
N GLY A 299 -9.21 8.92 20.00
CA GLY A 299 -8.59 8.04 21.01
C GLY A 299 -8.93 8.34 22.49
N PRO A 300 -8.25 7.66 23.43
CA PRO A 300 -7.72 6.32 23.23
C PRO A 300 -8.86 5.35 22.86
N PHE A 301 -8.59 4.41 21.96
CA PHE A 301 -9.51 3.33 21.64
C PHE A 301 -9.22 2.10 22.49
N THR A 302 -10.23 1.26 22.70
CA THR A 302 -10.04 -0.07 23.27
C THR A 302 -9.99 -1.07 22.12
N CYS A 303 -8.88 -1.79 22.00
CA CYS A 303 -8.77 -2.84 20.99
C CYS A 303 -9.21 -4.20 21.57
N GLN A 304 -10.02 -4.96 20.84
CA GLN A 304 -10.60 -6.22 21.33
C GLN A 304 -10.48 -7.34 20.29
N PRO A 305 -10.32 -8.61 20.71
CA PRO A 305 -10.44 -9.73 19.78
C PRO A 305 -11.86 -9.81 19.22
N VAL A 306 -11.99 -10.30 17.99
CA VAL A 306 -13.28 -10.74 17.46
C VAL A 306 -13.65 -12.06 18.14
N GLN A 307 -14.77 -12.07 18.86
CA GLN A 307 -15.22 -13.24 19.63
C GLN A 307 -15.50 -14.44 18.71
N GLY A 308 -15.00 -15.61 19.12
CA GLY A 308 -15.12 -16.86 18.38
C GLY A 308 -14.30 -16.94 17.09
N LEU A 309 -13.35 -16.02 16.88
CA LEU A 309 -12.36 -16.12 15.81
C LEU A 309 -11.02 -16.62 16.37
N SER A 310 -10.49 -17.69 15.79
CA SER A 310 -9.19 -18.25 16.15
C SER A 310 -8.32 -18.48 14.92
N MET A 311 -7.07 -18.86 15.15
CA MET A 311 -6.11 -19.20 14.10
C MET A 311 -5.33 -20.44 14.52
N ASP A 312 -5.19 -21.38 13.59
CA ASP A 312 -4.43 -22.61 13.83
C ASP A 312 -2.92 -22.43 13.63
N ALA A 313 -2.19 -23.54 13.75
CA ALA A 313 -0.76 -23.59 13.52
C ALA A 313 -0.40 -23.26 12.06
N ASP A 314 -1.21 -23.63 11.07
CA ASP A 314 -0.91 -23.33 9.66
C ASP A 314 -1.23 -21.88 9.27
N GLY A 315 -1.78 -21.09 10.21
CA GLY A 315 -2.17 -19.71 9.98
C GLY A 315 -3.53 -19.56 9.28
N ALA A 316 -4.31 -20.64 9.20
CA ALA A 316 -5.69 -20.60 8.74
C ALA A 316 -6.61 -20.08 9.86
N LEU A 317 -7.60 -19.29 9.46
CA LEU A 317 -8.59 -18.74 10.38
C LEU A 317 -9.75 -19.72 10.57
N HIS A 318 -10.24 -19.80 11.79
CA HIS A 318 -11.40 -20.62 12.16
C HIS A 318 -12.43 -19.77 12.91
N ALA A 319 -13.70 -20.03 12.62
CA ALA A 319 -14.83 -19.41 13.31
C ALA A 319 -15.57 -20.48 14.12
N ASP A 320 -15.97 -20.14 15.35
CA ASP A 320 -16.83 -21.00 16.16
C ASP A 320 -18.15 -21.28 15.44
N ALA A 321 -18.60 -22.53 15.49
CA ALA A 321 -19.82 -22.95 14.79
C ALA A 321 -21.04 -22.14 15.25
N GLY A 322 -21.78 -21.56 14.30
CA GLY A 322 -22.96 -20.74 14.56
C GLY A 322 -22.67 -19.27 14.90
N ASN A 323 -21.39 -18.87 15.00
CA ASN A 323 -21.01 -17.48 15.18
C ASN A 323 -20.88 -16.77 13.82
N ALA A 324 -22.00 -16.23 13.32
CA ALA A 324 -22.07 -15.55 12.03
C ALA A 324 -21.08 -14.36 11.90
N VAL A 325 -20.75 -13.70 13.00
CA VAL A 325 -19.79 -12.58 13.01
C VAL A 325 -18.37 -13.10 12.79
N ALA A 326 -17.97 -14.14 13.53
CA ALA A 326 -16.68 -14.78 13.35
C ALA A 326 -16.55 -15.36 11.93
N GLU A 327 -17.58 -15.99 11.39
CA GLU A 327 -17.60 -16.49 10.00
C GLU A 327 -17.42 -15.37 8.98
N PHE A 328 -18.10 -14.23 9.17
CA PHE A 328 -17.96 -13.05 8.33
C PHE A 328 -16.54 -12.45 8.39
N VAL A 329 -15.96 -12.34 9.59
CA VAL A 329 -14.60 -11.83 9.78
C VAL A 329 -13.56 -12.81 9.23
N MET A 330 -13.72 -14.12 9.44
CA MET A 330 -12.88 -15.17 8.87
C MET A 330 -12.80 -15.05 7.34
N GLN A 331 -13.91 -14.70 6.69
CA GLN A 331 -13.99 -14.48 5.24
C GLN A 331 -13.35 -13.18 4.74
N GLY A 332 -12.80 -12.33 5.61
CA GLY A 332 -12.10 -11.10 5.22
C GLY A 332 -12.85 -9.80 5.49
N SER A 333 -14.00 -9.86 6.18
CA SER A 333 -14.99 -8.77 6.29
C SER A 333 -15.44 -8.23 4.92
N TRP A 334 -16.34 -7.25 4.92
CA TRP A 334 -16.95 -6.77 3.67
C TRP A 334 -15.90 -6.23 2.67
N ARG A 335 -14.81 -5.61 3.15
CA ARG A 335 -13.77 -5.03 2.28
C ARG A 335 -13.06 -6.09 1.45
N ASN A 336 -12.57 -7.16 2.08
CA ASN A 336 -11.85 -8.19 1.35
C ASN A 336 -12.80 -9.19 0.68
N ILE A 337 -14.02 -9.43 1.20
CA ILE A 337 -15.05 -10.20 0.47
C ILE A 337 -15.33 -9.52 -0.89
N MET A 338 -15.59 -8.21 -0.91
CA MET A 338 -15.82 -7.47 -2.15
C MET A 338 -14.57 -7.43 -3.04
N ALA A 339 -13.38 -7.17 -2.48
CA ALA A 339 -12.15 -7.15 -3.26
C ALA A 339 -11.86 -8.51 -3.90
N ARG A 340 -12.00 -9.63 -3.16
CA ARG A 340 -11.81 -10.99 -3.69
C ARG A 340 -12.81 -11.30 -4.80
N ASP A 341 -14.08 -10.96 -4.62
CA ASP A 341 -15.11 -11.19 -5.63
C ASP A 341 -14.84 -10.39 -6.93
N ILE A 342 -14.48 -9.12 -6.79
CA ILE A 342 -14.31 -8.23 -7.93
C ILE A 342 -12.92 -8.40 -8.54
N LEU A 343 -11.86 -8.09 -7.80
CA LEU A 343 -10.51 -8.06 -8.33
C LEU A 343 -9.98 -9.46 -8.63
N ALA A 344 -10.08 -10.41 -7.69
CA ALA A 344 -9.53 -11.76 -7.89
C ALA A 344 -10.42 -12.62 -8.80
N LYS A 345 -11.71 -12.77 -8.51
CA LYS A 345 -12.57 -13.69 -9.30
C LYS A 345 -12.92 -13.12 -10.67
N LYS A 346 -13.35 -11.85 -10.76
CA LYS A 346 -13.78 -11.25 -12.04
C LYS A 346 -12.59 -10.75 -12.89
N TYR A 347 -11.67 -9.96 -12.33
CA TYR A 347 -10.58 -9.36 -13.11
C TYR A 347 -9.25 -10.12 -13.09
N LYS A 348 -9.15 -11.19 -12.30
CA LYS A 348 -7.91 -12.00 -12.15
C LYS A 348 -6.69 -11.17 -11.75
N LEU A 349 -6.90 -10.13 -10.95
CA LEU A 349 -5.82 -9.35 -10.34
C LEU A 349 -5.17 -10.19 -9.22
N PRO A 350 -3.84 -10.38 -9.22
CA PRO A 350 -3.10 -11.04 -8.15
C PRO A 350 -3.28 -10.40 -6.77
N PHE A 351 -3.24 -11.21 -5.71
CA PHE A 351 -3.43 -10.77 -4.31
C PHE A 351 -2.18 -11.04 -3.47
N ILE A 352 -1.90 -10.13 -2.53
CA ILE A 352 -1.00 -10.35 -1.39
C ILE A 352 -1.91 -10.58 -0.18
N PRO A 353 -2.11 -11.85 0.26
CA PRO A 353 -3.13 -12.24 1.23
C PRO A 353 -2.68 -11.97 2.66
N VAL A 354 -2.50 -10.70 3.01
CA VAL A 354 -2.00 -10.29 4.33
C VAL A 354 -3.07 -10.37 5.43
N TYR A 355 -4.35 -10.52 5.07
CA TYR A 355 -5.46 -10.39 6.03
C TYR A 355 -5.34 -11.36 7.21
N ASN A 356 -5.03 -12.63 6.95
CA ASN A 356 -4.97 -13.64 7.99
C ASN A 356 -3.98 -13.23 9.09
N SER A 357 -2.79 -12.76 8.73
CA SER A 357 -1.77 -12.32 9.70
C SER A 357 -2.26 -11.24 10.67
N SER A 358 -3.26 -10.45 10.27
CA SER A 358 -3.87 -9.40 11.07
C SER A 358 -5.13 -9.82 11.84
N ALA A 359 -5.89 -10.83 11.40
CA ALA A 359 -7.28 -10.99 11.86
C ALA A 359 -7.46 -11.37 13.34
N THR A 360 -6.45 -11.97 13.97
CA THR A 360 -6.44 -12.29 15.42
C THR A 360 -5.32 -11.54 16.16
N ALA A 361 -4.91 -10.38 15.62
CA ALA A 361 -3.71 -9.65 16.03
C ALA A 361 -4.03 -8.36 16.80
N TRP A 362 -5.16 -8.32 17.51
CA TRP A 362 -5.69 -7.14 18.20
C TRP A 362 -4.71 -6.53 19.21
N GLN A 363 -3.85 -7.34 19.84
CA GLN A 363 -2.88 -6.92 20.85
C GLN A 363 -1.60 -6.29 20.28
N PHE A 364 -1.46 -6.21 18.96
CA PHE A 364 -0.25 -5.71 18.30
C PHE A 364 -0.43 -4.32 17.68
N HIS A 365 -1.54 -3.66 18.00
CA HIS A 365 -1.78 -2.30 17.55
C HIS A 365 -0.87 -1.29 18.27
N ARG A 366 -0.52 -0.21 17.56
CA ARG A 366 0.33 0.85 18.12
C ARG A 366 -0.45 1.84 18.97
N VAL A 367 0.31 2.56 19.79
CA VAL A 367 -0.13 3.80 20.42
C VAL A 367 0.21 4.96 19.47
N ASN A 368 -0.61 6.00 19.42
CA ASN A 368 -0.32 7.25 18.75
C ASN A 368 -0.43 8.41 19.75
N PHE A 369 -0.40 9.66 19.28
CA PHE A 369 -0.50 10.84 20.13
C PHE A 369 -1.85 10.98 20.85
N ASP A 370 -2.90 10.37 20.32
CA ASP A 370 -4.25 10.30 20.91
C ASP A 370 -4.44 9.03 21.77
N GLY A 371 -3.37 8.26 22.03
CA GLY A 371 -3.40 7.02 22.81
C GLY A 371 -3.51 5.76 21.95
N GLN A 372 -4.11 4.69 22.48
CA GLN A 372 -4.20 3.41 21.78
C GLN A 372 -5.02 3.57 20.48
N GLU A 373 -4.45 3.15 19.36
CA GLU A 373 -5.09 3.09 18.04
C GLU A 373 -5.44 1.63 17.72
N CYS A 374 -6.52 1.35 16.97
CA CYS A 374 -6.92 -0.03 16.62
C CYS A 374 -6.96 -0.31 15.10
N SER A 375 -6.42 0.60 14.28
CA SER A 375 -6.24 0.38 12.84
C SER A 375 -4.82 -0.03 12.48
N HIS A 376 -3.83 0.63 13.06
CA HIS A 376 -2.42 0.46 12.70
C HIS A 376 -1.67 -0.41 13.68
N TYR A 377 -0.61 -1.03 13.19
CA TYR A 377 0.24 -1.90 13.98
C TYR A 377 1.51 -1.19 14.41
N CYS A 378 2.09 -1.62 15.53
CA CYS A 378 3.42 -1.16 15.94
C CYS A 378 4.50 -1.84 15.10
N HIS A 379 5.73 -1.33 15.14
CA HIS A 379 6.87 -1.90 14.42
C HIS A 379 8.00 -2.29 15.40
N PRO A 380 8.58 -3.50 15.29
CA PRO A 380 8.23 -4.55 14.35
C PRO A 380 7.09 -5.43 14.91
N SER A 381 6.07 -5.73 14.11
CA SER A 381 5.02 -6.70 14.45
C SER A 381 4.38 -7.31 13.18
N ILE A 382 3.06 -7.23 13.05
CA ILE A 382 2.27 -7.74 11.93
C ILE A 382 2.74 -7.22 10.56
N PRO A 383 3.17 -5.95 10.39
CA PRO A 383 3.68 -5.47 9.11
C PRO A 383 4.91 -6.24 8.61
N GLN A 384 5.72 -6.81 9.50
CA GLN A 384 6.86 -7.65 9.14
C GLN A 384 6.42 -9.00 8.59
N LEU A 385 5.31 -9.57 9.09
CA LEU A 385 4.70 -10.77 8.52
C LEU A 385 4.23 -10.52 7.07
N TRP A 386 3.80 -9.29 6.75
CA TRP A 386 3.41 -8.93 5.39
C TRP A 386 4.58 -8.95 4.41
N VAL A 387 5.81 -8.68 4.86
CA VAL A 387 7.02 -8.78 4.02
C VAL A 387 7.27 -10.23 3.62
N TRP A 388 7.07 -11.18 4.55
CA TRP A 388 7.11 -12.61 4.23
C TRP A 388 6.02 -13.01 3.24
N VAL A 389 4.77 -12.59 3.48
CA VAL A 389 3.65 -12.86 2.57
C VAL A 389 3.91 -12.27 1.18
N LEU A 390 4.53 -11.08 1.10
CA LEU A 390 4.96 -10.48 -0.16
C LEU A 390 5.97 -11.36 -0.89
N LYS A 391 7.04 -11.84 -0.22
CA LYS A 391 8.01 -12.76 -0.83
C LYS A 391 7.31 -14.00 -1.41
N GLN A 392 6.46 -14.63 -0.61
CA GLN A 392 5.70 -15.82 -1.02
C GLN A 392 4.78 -15.53 -2.22
N THR A 393 4.11 -14.38 -2.24
CA THR A 393 3.28 -13.96 -3.38
C THR A 393 4.12 -13.75 -4.64
N LEU A 394 5.24 -13.03 -4.55
CA LEU A 394 6.11 -12.78 -5.71
C LEU A 394 6.64 -14.11 -6.28
N GLN A 395 7.09 -15.01 -5.41
CA GLN A 395 7.54 -16.35 -5.78
C GLN A 395 6.43 -17.17 -6.47
N ARG A 396 5.24 -17.23 -5.89
CA ARG A 396 4.08 -17.96 -6.45
C ARG A 396 3.65 -17.43 -7.80
N HIS A 397 3.80 -16.12 -8.03
CA HIS A 397 3.51 -15.50 -9.32
C HIS A 397 4.67 -15.56 -10.31
N GLY A 398 5.70 -16.36 -10.01
CA GLY A 398 6.81 -16.62 -10.93
C GLY A 398 7.65 -15.38 -11.19
N MET A 399 7.68 -14.43 -10.25
CA MET A 399 8.55 -13.26 -10.37
C MET A 399 9.99 -13.74 -10.41
N ARG A 400 10.61 -13.58 -11.57
CA ARG A 400 12.02 -13.91 -11.76
C ARG A 400 12.87 -12.67 -11.56
N PRO A 401 14.13 -12.86 -11.17
CA PRO A 401 15.09 -11.78 -11.26
C PRO A 401 15.13 -11.18 -12.67
N VAL A 402 15.25 -9.85 -12.78
CA VAL A 402 15.45 -9.22 -14.09
C VAL A 402 16.84 -9.63 -14.59
N GLY A 403 16.89 -10.45 -15.65
CA GLY A 403 18.12 -11.05 -16.17
C GLY A 403 19.09 -9.99 -16.70
N ASN A 404 20.40 -10.30 -16.61
CA ASN A 404 21.55 -9.59 -17.18
C ASN A 404 21.35 -8.09 -17.41
N TRP A 405 21.00 -7.35 -16.35
CA TRP A 405 21.45 -5.97 -16.29
C TRP A 405 22.97 -6.02 -16.27
N GLN A 406 23.59 -5.77 -17.43
CA GLN A 406 25.01 -5.50 -17.46
C GLN A 406 25.21 -4.29 -16.56
N GLU A 407 25.68 -4.55 -15.34
CA GLU A 407 26.35 -3.53 -14.57
C GLU A 407 27.40 -2.96 -15.51
N VAL A 408 27.23 -1.70 -15.91
CA VAL A 408 28.35 -0.93 -16.42
C VAL A 408 29.36 -0.95 -15.28
N LYS A 409 30.33 -1.89 -15.37
CA LYS A 409 31.34 -2.15 -14.35
C LYS A 409 32.01 -0.82 -13.98
N ARG A 410 31.62 -0.23 -12.85
CA ARG A 410 32.34 0.90 -12.25
C ARG A 410 33.00 0.40 -10.99
N ARG A 411 34.34 0.32 -11.03
CA ARG A 411 35.19 -0.08 -9.91
C ARG A 411 35.21 1.02 -8.85
N LYS A 412 34.61 0.78 -7.68
CA LYS A 412 35.15 1.24 -6.38
C LYS A 412 34.79 0.22 -5.28
N PRO A 413 35.74 -0.18 -4.42
CA PRO A 413 35.45 -1.09 -3.30
C PRO A 413 34.83 -0.33 -2.12
N GLY A 414 33.88 -0.96 -1.42
CA GLY A 414 33.62 -0.67 0.01
C GLY A 414 32.30 0.02 0.40
N CYS A 415 31.40 0.34 -0.53
CA CYS A 415 30.03 0.80 -0.25
C CYS A 415 29.17 0.46 -1.48
N ALA A 416 27.84 0.32 -1.32
CA ALA A 416 26.95 0.67 -2.41
C ALA A 416 27.19 2.16 -2.70
N THR A 417 28.16 2.48 -3.57
CA THR A 417 28.28 3.81 -4.12
C THR A 417 26.97 4.04 -4.85
N VAL A 418 26.14 4.93 -4.32
CA VAL A 418 25.08 5.57 -5.10
C VAL A 418 25.77 5.97 -6.40
N LEU A 419 25.36 5.31 -7.48
CA LEU A 419 25.89 5.52 -8.81
C LEU A 419 26.02 7.03 -9.03
N ASP A 420 27.12 7.45 -9.66
CA ASP A 420 27.09 8.66 -10.48
C ASP A 420 25.93 8.47 -11.47
N ARG A 421 24.78 8.99 -11.05
CA ARG A 421 23.73 9.63 -11.81
C ARG A 421 23.92 9.40 -13.31
N ASP A 422 23.14 8.50 -13.90
CA ASP A 422 22.69 8.75 -15.27
C ASP A 422 21.44 9.64 -15.20
N GLU A 423 21.67 10.83 -14.65
CA GLU A 423 20.69 11.90 -14.65
C GLU A 423 20.38 12.41 -16.05
N GLY A 424 21.16 12.02 -17.06
CA GLY A 424 20.86 12.27 -18.46
C GLY A 424 19.61 11.53 -18.92
N GLN A 425 19.39 10.30 -18.46
CA GLN A 425 18.22 9.50 -18.87
C GLN A 425 16.97 9.73 -18.01
N TYR A 426 17.13 10.14 -16.75
CA TYR A 426 16.02 10.36 -15.83
C TYR A 426 15.90 11.79 -15.32
N GLY A 427 16.51 12.75 -16.03
CA GLY A 427 16.54 14.18 -15.74
C GLY A 427 17.24 14.51 -14.43
N GLY A 428 18.37 15.19 -14.50
CA GLY A 428 19.05 15.57 -13.27
C GLY A 428 18.25 16.56 -12.44
N ALA A 429 18.58 16.63 -11.15
CA ALA A 429 18.21 17.80 -10.38
C ALA A 429 18.66 19.03 -11.17
N LYS A 430 17.69 19.79 -11.69
CA LYS A 430 17.96 21.05 -12.37
C LYS A 430 18.82 21.87 -11.41
N SER A 431 19.90 22.47 -11.91
CA SER A 431 20.67 23.40 -11.07
C SER A 431 19.71 24.43 -10.47
N VAL A 432 20.01 24.90 -9.26
CA VAL A 432 19.22 25.95 -8.61
C VAL A 432 19.00 27.11 -9.58
N ASP A 433 20.01 27.47 -10.36
CA ASP A 433 19.94 28.49 -11.41
C ASP A 433 18.91 28.17 -12.51
N LEU A 434 18.81 26.93 -12.96
CA LEU A 434 17.83 26.53 -13.96
C LEU A 434 16.40 26.55 -13.41
N VAL A 435 16.22 26.18 -12.13
CA VAL A 435 14.93 26.30 -11.43
C VAL A 435 14.53 27.76 -11.28
N LEU A 436 15.45 28.61 -10.81
CA LEU A 436 15.23 30.05 -10.68
C LEU A 436 14.92 30.71 -12.02
N LYS A 437 15.65 30.36 -13.08
CA LYS A 437 15.41 30.85 -14.44
C LYS A 437 14.02 30.45 -14.96
N GLN A 438 13.58 29.21 -14.71
CA GLN A 438 12.24 28.76 -15.10
C GLN A 438 11.15 29.46 -14.29
N GLN A 439 11.37 29.70 -12.99
CA GLN A 439 10.45 30.46 -12.16
C GLN A 439 10.33 31.92 -12.63
N GLN A 440 11.46 32.56 -12.97
CA GLN A 440 11.47 33.91 -13.54
C GLN A 440 10.72 33.98 -14.87
N GLN A 441 10.96 33.02 -15.78
CA GLN A 441 10.24 32.93 -17.06
C GLN A 441 8.73 32.76 -16.86
N PHE A 442 8.31 31.97 -15.88
CA PHE A 442 6.91 31.79 -15.55
C PHE A 442 6.27 33.10 -15.03
N LEU A 443 6.93 33.80 -14.11
CA LEU A 443 6.47 35.10 -13.59
C LEU A 443 6.38 36.15 -14.70
N GLN A 444 7.38 36.21 -15.57
CA GLN A 444 7.38 37.11 -16.73
C GLN A 444 6.19 36.83 -17.65
N LYS A 445 5.93 35.54 -17.96
CA LYS A 445 4.78 35.15 -18.78
C LYS A 445 3.44 35.52 -18.14
N GLN A 446 3.32 35.41 -16.81
CA GLN A 446 2.11 35.87 -16.10
C GLN A 446 1.94 37.39 -16.17
N GLN A 447 3.03 38.15 -16.02
CA GLN A 447 2.99 39.60 -16.17
C GLN A 447 2.59 40.02 -17.59
N GLU A 448 3.15 39.39 -18.62
CA GLU A 448 2.79 39.63 -20.02
C GLU A 448 1.31 39.33 -20.28
N GLN A 449 0.78 38.21 -19.77
CA GLN A 449 -0.63 37.88 -19.88
C GLN A 449 -1.54 38.90 -19.17
N ARG A 450 -1.13 39.40 -17.99
CA ARG A 450 -1.86 40.43 -17.26
C ARG A 450 -1.88 41.76 -18.02
N LEU A 451 -0.74 42.16 -18.58
CA LEU A 451 -0.63 43.36 -19.42
C LEU A 451 -1.46 43.22 -20.70
N ALA A 452 -1.45 42.06 -21.35
CA ALA A 452 -2.28 41.79 -22.51
C ALA A 452 -3.78 41.91 -22.20
N ARG A 453 -4.24 41.39 -21.05
CA ARG A 453 -5.62 41.57 -20.58
C ARG A 453 -5.98 43.03 -20.32
N LEU A 454 -5.07 43.78 -19.67
CA LEU A 454 -5.28 45.21 -19.43
C LEU A 454 -5.33 46.00 -20.74
N ARG A 455 -4.47 45.69 -21.72
CA ARG A 455 -4.53 46.28 -23.07
C ARG A 455 -5.81 45.92 -23.81
N ALA A 456 -6.30 44.70 -23.66
CA ALA A 456 -7.58 44.28 -24.25
C ALA A 456 -8.78 44.99 -23.59
N GLN A 457 -8.70 45.28 -22.29
CA GLN A 457 -9.71 46.09 -21.58
C GLN A 457 -9.61 47.59 -21.90
N GLN A 458 -8.41 48.08 -22.19
CA GLN A 458 -8.16 49.46 -22.62
C GLN A 458 -8.38 49.67 -24.13
N GLN A 459 -8.53 48.60 -24.91
CA GLN A 459 -8.99 48.74 -26.29
C GLN A 459 -10.39 49.35 -26.27
N PRO A 460 -10.61 50.47 -26.98
CA PRO A 460 -11.69 51.36 -26.59
C PRO A 460 -13.04 50.77 -26.99
N GLN A 461 -13.94 50.66 -26.02
CA GLN A 461 -15.38 50.92 -26.27
C GLN A 461 -15.64 52.33 -26.84
N GLY A 462 -14.57 53.13 -27.04
CA GLY A 462 -14.55 54.43 -27.68
C GLY A 462 -15.12 54.49 -29.09
N PHE A 463 -15.30 53.38 -29.83
CA PHE A 463 -16.08 53.44 -31.07
C PHE A 463 -17.57 53.72 -30.78
N LEU A 464 -18.14 53.08 -29.75
CA LEU A 464 -19.52 53.31 -29.31
C LEU A 464 -19.66 54.64 -28.56
N SER A 465 -18.70 55.03 -27.73
CA SER A 465 -18.75 56.33 -27.03
C SER A 465 -18.52 57.53 -27.96
N TRP A 466 -17.75 57.38 -29.04
CA TRP A 466 -17.59 58.40 -30.09
C TRP A 466 -18.86 58.53 -30.96
N LEU A 467 -19.51 57.41 -31.29
CA LEU A 467 -20.82 57.42 -31.98
C LEU A 467 -21.94 58.05 -31.14
N LEU A 468 -21.87 58.00 -29.82
CA LEU A 468 -22.92 58.49 -28.92
C LEU A 468 -22.69 59.91 -28.38
N GLY A 469 -21.63 60.61 -28.79
CA GLY A 469 -21.41 62.02 -28.42
C GLY A 469 -21.26 62.29 -26.91
N LEU A 470 -20.95 61.27 -26.10
CA LEU A 470 -20.84 61.42 -24.65
C LEU A 470 -19.46 61.99 -24.29
N GLY A 471 -19.46 63.23 -23.80
CA GLY A 471 -18.26 63.97 -23.40
C GLY A 471 -17.40 63.22 -22.37
N ARG A 472 -16.09 63.19 -22.63
CA ARG A 472 -15.09 62.52 -21.78
C ARG A 472 -15.04 63.15 -20.39
N ARG A 473 -15.41 62.39 -19.35
CA ARG A 473 -14.96 62.68 -17.97
C ARG A 473 -13.61 62.00 -17.74
N ALA A 474 -12.64 62.74 -17.22
CA ALA A 474 -11.32 62.23 -16.88
C ALA A 474 -11.42 61.15 -15.79
N VAL A 475 -10.82 59.98 -16.04
CA VAL A 475 -10.66 58.93 -15.03
C VAL A 475 -9.37 59.19 -14.25
N PRO A 476 -9.34 59.10 -12.92
CA PRO A 476 -8.13 59.36 -12.13
C PRO A 476 -7.05 58.31 -12.40
N ASP A 477 -5.79 58.75 -12.40
CA ASP A 477 -4.62 57.89 -12.56
C ASP A 477 -4.54 56.80 -11.48
N LEU A 478 -4.53 55.54 -11.92
CA LEU A 478 -4.26 54.38 -11.07
C LEU A 478 -2.75 54.28 -10.82
N GLN A 479 -2.29 54.73 -9.65
CA GLN A 479 -0.92 54.53 -9.20
C GLN A 479 -0.64 53.05 -8.93
N LEU A 480 0.40 52.51 -9.57
CA LEU A 480 0.93 51.17 -9.33
C LEU A 480 1.66 51.15 -7.97
N VAL A 481 1.16 50.32 -7.04
CA VAL A 481 1.84 50.04 -5.77
C VAL A 481 3.09 49.17 -6.05
N PRO A 482 4.30 49.59 -5.65
CA PRO A 482 5.51 48.80 -5.88
C PRO A 482 5.50 47.53 -5.02
N LEU A 483 5.88 46.40 -5.62
CA LEU A 483 6.11 45.14 -4.92
C LEU A 483 7.33 45.27 -4.00
N ARG A 484 7.14 44.96 -2.71
CA ARG A 484 8.23 44.89 -1.73
C ARG A 484 9.26 43.83 -2.14
N THR A 485 10.51 44.26 -2.24
CA THR A 485 11.68 43.41 -2.40
C THR A 485 11.83 42.52 -1.17
N VAL A 486 11.87 41.20 -1.35
CA VAL A 486 12.23 40.26 -0.29
C VAL A 486 13.75 40.21 -0.23
N GLN A 487 14.34 40.78 0.82
CA GLN A 487 15.75 40.57 1.15
C GLN A 487 15.94 39.19 1.75
N LEU A 488 16.76 38.36 1.10
CA LEU A 488 17.35 37.16 1.67
C LEU A 488 18.61 37.58 2.42
N MET A 489 18.64 37.40 3.75
CA MET A 489 19.88 37.39 4.52
C MET A 489 20.36 35.95 4.68
N ASP A 490 21.63 35.76 4.38
CA ASP A 490 22.56 34.67 4.72
C ASP A 490 21.95 33.36 5.25
N GLY A 491 21.66 32.48 4.28
CA GLY A 491 21.82 31.02 4.33
C GLY A 491 21.68 30.30 5.68
N VAL A 492 20.45 30.03 6.11
CA VAL A 492 19.93 28.70 6.51
C VAL A 492 18.40 28.81 6.47
N ALA A 493 17.74 28.04 5.60
CA ALA A 493 16.29 27.85 5.70
C ALA A 493 15.99 26.84 6.81
N VAL A 494 15.74 27.34 8.03
CA VAL A 494 15.09 26.56 9.07
C VAL A 494 13.59 26.58 8.78
N PHE A 495 13.04 25.45 8.34
CA PHE A 495 11.59 25.28 8.24
C PHE A 495 11.00 25.29 9.65
N PRO A 496 9.98 26.12 9.96
CA PRO A 496 9.28 26.01 11.21
C PRO A 496 8.55 24.66 11.25
N ALA A 497 8.69 23.96 12.38
CA ALA A 497 7.85 22.82 12.70
C ALA A 497 6.37 23.24 12.60
N ASP A 498 5.56 22.40 11.97
CA ASP A 498 4.13 22.61 11.76
C ASP A 498 3.44 23.08 13.05
N THR A 499 3.03 24.34 13.09
CA THR A 499 2.14 24.88 14.11
C THR A 499 0.74 24.31 13.89
N ALA A 500 0.34 23.39 14.76
CA ALA A 500 -1.05 23.00 14.92
C ALA A 500 -1.86 24.23 15.37
N THR A 501 -2.85 24.63 14.59
CA THR A 501 -3.79 25.69 14.95
C THR A 501 -4.80 25.17 15.98
N ASP A 502 -4.69 25.69 17.19
CA ASP A 502 -5.69 25.58 18.26
C ASP A 502 -6.95 26.38 17.92
N GLY A 503 -8.11 25.85 18.33
CA GLY A 503 -9.42 26.49 18.20
C GLY A 503 -10.26 26.25 19.44
N ALA A 504 -10.67 27.35 20.08
CA ALA A 504 -11.13 27.49 21.44
C ALA A 504 -12.48 26.85 21.80
N SER A 505 -12.64 26.72 23.11
CA SER A 505 -13.73 26.21 23.94
C SER A 505 -15.09 26.89 23.79
N SER A 506 -16.16 26.10 23.90
CA SER A 506 -17.41 26.54 24.53
C SER A 506 -18.10 25.35 25.21
N SER A 507 -18.28 25.47 26.51
CA SER A 507 -18.98 24.56 27.42
C SER A 507 -20.49 24.57 27.17
N SER A 508 -21.13 23.40 27.04
CA SER A 508 -22.53 23.23 27.47
C SER A 508 -22.78 21.83 27.99
N SER A 509 -23.40 21.80 29.17
CA SER A 509 -23.92 20.66 29.90
C SER A 509 -25.31 20.25 29.38
N ASN A 510 -25.76 19.05 29.82
CA ASN A 510 -27.09 18.39 29.69
C ASN A 510 -27.01 17.22 28.71
N GLY A 511 -27.43 15.98 28.98
CA GLY A 511 -28.29 15.33 29.98
C GLY A 511 -28.62 13.92 29.39
N PRO A 512 -29.12 12.92 30.15
CA PRO A 512 -29.07 11.52 29.74
C PRO A 512 -30.19 11.15 28.75
N GLY A 513 -29.81 10.79 27.52
CA GLY A 513 -30.71 10.28 26.48
C GLY A 513 -30.65 8.75 26.37
N LYS A 514 -31.82 8.12 26.42
CA LYS A 514 -32.08 6.68 26.47
C LYS A 514 -31.45 5.88 25.31
N THR A 515 -30.81 4.76 25.66
CA THR A 515 -30.29 3.74 24.74
C THR A 515 -31.41 2.95 24.07
N LEU A 516 -31.39 2.89 22.74
CA LEU A 516 -32.21 1.99 21.92
C LEU A 516 -31.48 0.66 21.67
N ASN A 517 -32.26 -0.42 21.64
CA ASN A 517 -31.82 -1.81 21.59
C ASN A 517 -31.15 -2.17 20.23
N PRO A 518 -29.88 -2.63 20.21
CA PRO A 518 -29.11 -2.92 18.98
C PRO A 518 -29.62 -4.08 18.12
N TRP A 519 -30.51 -4.94 18.64
CA TRP A 519 -30.92 -6.17 17.95
C TRP A 519 -31.89 -5.94 16.78
N GLN A 520 -32.54 -4.78 16.67
CA GLN A 520 -33.52 -4.52 15.61
C GLN A 520 -32.92 -4.12 14.24
N MET A 521 -31.61 -3.79 14.18
CA MET A 521 -30.96 -3.45 12.90
C MET A 521 -30.35 -4.65 12.19
N LEU A 522 -29.99 -5.72 12.93
CA LEU A 522 -29.37 -6.92 12.36
C LEU A 522 -30.39 -7.79 11.62
N ASP A 523 -31.61 -7.94 12.15
CA ASP A 523 -32.68 -8.69 11.50
C ASP A 523 -33.10 -8.05 10.15
N LYS A 524 -33.10 -6.72 10.05
CA LYS A 524 -33.41 -6.03 8.78
C LYS A 524 -32.36 -6.22 7.69
N ALA A 525 -31.09 -6.39 8.07
CA ALA A 525 -30.01 -6.62 7.11
C ALA A 525 -30.03 -8.06 6.57
N LEU A 526 -30.37 -9.04 7.42
CA LEU A 526 -30.45 -10.46 7.05
C LEU A 526 -31.71 -10.77 6.22
N ASP A 527 -32.86 -10.16 6.55
CA ASP A 527 -34.10 -10.33 5.79
C ASP A 527 -34.03 -9.73 4.37
N GLY A 528 -33.23 -8.68 4.17
CA GLY A 528 -33.04 -8.03 2.88
C GLY A 528 -32.29 -8.90 1.85
N GLN A 529 -31.36 -9.75 2.30
CA GLN A 529 -30.59 -10.63 1.42
C GLN A 529 -31.37 -11.89 0.99
N GLN A 530 -32.23 -12.45 1.85
CA GLN A 530 -33.03 -13.63 1.48
C GLN A 530 -34.16 -13.28 0.50
N ARG A 531 -34.82 -12.13 0.64
CA ARG A 531 -35.91 -11.71 -0.28
C ARG A 531 -35.44 -11.44 -1.70
N HIS A 532 -34.20 -10.98 -1.89
CA HIS A 532 -33.66 -10.74 -3.23
C HIS A 532 -33.30 -12.02 -4.00
N HIS A 533 -32.95 -13.12 -3.31
CA HIS A 533 -32.71 -14.40 -3.98
C HIS A 533 -34.01 -15.12 -4.37
N HIS A 534 -35.09 -14.95 -3.60
CA HIS A 534 -36.37 -15.61 -3.89
C HIS A 534 -37.11 -14.99 -5.08
N HIS A 535 -37.06 -13.66 -5.25
CA HIS A 535 -37.68 -12.99 -6.40
C HIS A 535 -36.93 -13.21 -7.73
N ARG A 536 -35.61 -13.47 -7.69
CA ARG A 536 -34.82 -13.72 -8.90
C ARG A 536 -35.07 -15.13 -9.47
N ARG A 537 -35.34 -16.13 -8.62
CA ARG A 537 -35.74 -17.48 -9.06
C ARG A 537 -37.16 -17.53 -9.63
N GLN A 538 -38.10 -16.76 -9.09
CA GLN A 538 -39.48 -16.72 -9.64
C GLN A 538 -39.59 -16.00 -10.99
N ARG A 539 -38.68 -15.08 -11.32
CA ARG A 539 -38.68 -14.41 -12.64
C ARG A 539 -38.01 -15.23 -13.75
N GLN A 540 -37.09 -16.15 -13.44
CA GLN A 540 -36.50 -17.06 -14.44
C GLN A 540 -37.38 -18.26 -14.78
N ALA A 541 -38.32 -18.66 -13.91
CA ALA A 541 -39.26 -19.74 -14.19
C ALA A 541 -40.47 -19.33 -15.07
N LYS A 542 -40.67 -18.02 -15.32
CA LYS A 542 -41.79 -17.51 -16.13
C LYS A 542 -41.42 -17.05 -17.56
N SER A 543 -40.16 -17.18 -17.99
CA SER A 543 -39.74 -16.76 -19.35
C SER A 543 -39.42 -17.90 -20.33
N ASN A 544 -39.64 -19.17 -19.96
CA ASN A 544 -39.42 -20.34 -20.84
C ASN A 544 -40.72 -21.07 -21.18
N GLY A 545 -41.74 -20.32 -21.62
CA GLY A 545 -43.02 -20.87 -22.05
C GLY A 545 -43.67 -19.96 -23.09
N ASN A 546 -43.03 -19.86 -24.27
CA ASN A 546 -43.65 -19.57 -25.57
C ASN A 546 -42.55 -19.48 -26.65
N ARG A 547 -42.19 -20.65 -27.19
CA ARG A 547 -41.95 -20.91 -28.61
C ARG A 547 -41.78 -22.41 -28.83
#